data_AF-A0A165S279-F1
#
_entry.id   AF-A0A165S279-F1
#
_cell.length_a   1.000
_cell.length_b   1.000
_cell.length_c   1.000
_cell.angle_alpha   90.00
_cell.angle_beta   90.00
_cell.angle_gamma   90.00
#
_symmetry.space_group_name_H-M   'P 1'
#
loop_
_entity.id
_entity.type
_entity.pdbx_description
1 polymer ?
#
loop_
_entity_poly.entity_id
_entity_poly.type
_entity_poly.pdbx_seq_one_letter_code
_entity_poly.pdbx_strand_id
1 'polypeptide(L)'
;MPSAQVIQFPATKQSPAQTPTKSVQDVGEDALARTGEAHGDICIFRSDLRLMLNQAPNDRKQISARILALRETFKEAELQLVKLLQEIRTATPADAV
;
A
#
# COMPACT_ATOMS: atom_id res chain seq x y z
N MET A 1 62.36 3.44 -25.29
CA MET A 1 61.13 2.63 -25.37
C MET A 1 60.32 2.91 -24.11
N PRO A 2 59.32 3.80 -24.14
CA PRO A 2 58.53 4.10 -22.94
C PRO A 2 57.49 2.99 -22.73
N SER A 3 57.55 2.35 -21.57
CA SER A 3 56.59 1.33 -21.14
C SER A 3 55.24 2.00 -20.87
N ALA A 4 54.21 1.62 -21.64
CA ALA A 4 52.85 2.04 -21.38
C ALA A 4 52.38 1.42 -20.05
N GLN A 5 52.08 2.25 -19.06
CA GLN A 5 51.37 1.81 -17.86
C GLN A 5 49.90 1.57 -18.23
N VAL A 6 49.50 0.31 -18.21
CA VAL A 6 48.12 -0.10 -18.41
C VAL A 6 47.32 0.29 -17.17
N ILE A 7 46.46 1.29 -17.31
CA ILE A 7 45.49 1.67 -16.26
C ILE A 7 44.45 0.56 -16.20
N GLN A 8 44.50 -0.27 -15.15
CA GLN A 8 43.44 -1.23 -14.86
C GLN A 8 42.27 -0.49 -14.21
N PHE A 9 41.15 -0.43 -14.92
CA PHE A 9 39.89 0.00 -14.34
C PHE A 9 39.39 -1.11 -13.40
N PRO A 10 39.00 -0.79 -12.15
CA PRO A 10 38.42 -1.78 -11.27
C PRO A 10 37.13 -2.31 -11.90
N ALA A 11 36.98 -3.63 -11.90
CA ALA A 11 35.76 -4.30 -12.36
C ALA A 11 34.55 -3.60 -11.73
N THR A 12 33.62 -3.16 -12.58
CA THR A 12 32.34 -2.61 -12.17
C THR A 12 31.75 -3.55 -11.14
N LYS A 13 31.66 -3.10 -9.88
CA LYS A 13 30.91 -3.79 -8.85
C LYS A 13 29.52 -4.00 -9.44
N GLN A 14 29.21 -5.24 -9.81
CA GLN A 14 27.86 -5.63 -10.16
C GLN A 14 26.99 -5.17 -8.99
N SER A 15 26.14 -4.18 -9.23
CA SER A 15 25.09 -3.81 -8.29
C SER A 15 24.42 -5.12 -7.84
N PRO A 16 24.11 -5.28 -6.54
CA PRO A 16 23.38 -6.46 -6.10
C PRO A 16 22.13 -6.54 -6.96
N ALA A 17 21.93 -7.69 -7.61
CA ALA A 17 20.71 -7.95 -8.35
C ALA A 17 19.55 -7.57 -7.42
N GLN A 18 18.79 -6.54 -7.79
CA GLN A 18 17.54 -6.22 -7.15
C GLN A 18 16.64 -7.40 -7.45
N THR A 19 16.69 -8.42 -6.60
CA THR A 19 15.78 -9.56 -6.68
C THR A 19 14.37 -8.98 -6.56
N PRO A 20 13.50 -9.20 -7.57
CA PRO A 20 12.09 -8.85 -7.48
C PRO A 20 11.54 -9.48 -6.20
N THR A 21 11.10 -8.68 -5.24
CA THR A 21 10.70 -9.22 -3.94
C THR A 21 9.28 -9.79 -3.99
N LYS A 22 8.47 -9.41 -5.00
CA LYS A 22 7.15 -9.94 -5.36
C LYS A 22 6.85 -9.64 -6.84
N SER A 23 6.03 -10.46 -7.50
CA SER A 23 5.55 -10.16 -8.86
C SER A 23 4.48 -9.06 -8.82
N VAL A 24 4.26 -8.36 -9.94
CA VAL A 24 3.15 -7.39 -10.05
C VAL A 24 1.79 -8.06 -9.80
N GLN A 25 1.64 -9.33 -10.16
CA GLN A 25 0.41 -10.08 -9.92
C GLN A 25 0.18 -10.31 -8.42
N ASP A 26 1.20 -10.73 -7.68
CA ASP A 26 1.09 -10.94 -6.22
C ASP A 26 0.73 -9.63 -5.50
N VAL A 27 1.35 -8.52 -5.92
CA VAL A 27 1.03 -7.18 -5.39
C VAL A 27 -0.41 -6.77 -5.73
N GLY A 28 -0.90 -7.14 -6.92
CA GLY A 28 -2.28 -6.90 -7.34
C GLY A 28 -3.32 -7.71 -6.55
N GLU A 29 -3.02 -8.97 -6.26
CA GLU A 29 -3.89 -9.83 -5.43
C GLU A 29 -3.93 -9.33 -3.98
N ASP A 30 -2.78 -8.98 -3.41
CA ASP A 30 -2.69 -8.33 -2.09
C ASP A 30 -3.49 -7.01 -2.06
N ALA A 31 -3.47 -6.25 -3.16
CA ALA A 31 -4.25 -5.02 -3.29
C ALA A 31 -5.75 -5.27 -3.22
N LEU A 32 -6.22 -6.25 -4.00
CA LEU A 32 -7.63 -6.59 -4.09
C LEU A 32 -8.16 -7.07 -2.74
N ALA A 33 -7.40 -7.91 -2.03
CA ALA A 33 -7.78 -8.37 -0.70
C ALA A 33 -7.93 -7.19 0.29
N ARG A 34 -6.89 -6.34 0.40
CA ARG A 34 -6.87 -5.21 1.34
C ARG A 34 -7.95 -4.17 1.03
N THR A 35 -8.14 -3.85 -0.25
CA THR A 35 -9.20 -2.91 -0.67
C THR A 35 -10.60 -3.49 -0.42
N GLY A 36 -10.77 -4.81 -0.58
CA GLY A 36 -12.01 -5.51 -0.23
C GLY A 36 -12.34 -5.44 1.26
N GLU A 37 -11.36 -5.72 2.13
CA GLU A 37 -11.51 -5.61 3.59
C GLU A 37 -11.85 -4.19 4.02
N ALA A 38 -11.08 -3.19 3.55
CA ALA A 38 -11.34 -1.79 3.85
C ALA A 38 -12.74 -1.34 3.38
N HIS A 39 -13.18 -1.80 2.20
CA HIS A 39 -14.53 -1.53 1.71
C HIS A 39 -15.61 -2.12 2.62
N GLY A 40 -15.44 -3.37 3.05
CA GLY A 40 -16.33 -4.05 3.99
C GLY A 40 -16.48 -3.27 5.30
N ASP A 41 -15.36 -2.87 5.90
CA ASP A 41 -15.33 -2.07 7.11
C ASP A 41 -16.09 -0.75 6.92
N ILE A 42 -15.76 0.03 5.88
CA ILE A 42 -16.43 1.30 5.58
C ILE A 42 -17.94 1.13 5.46
N CYS A 43 -18.40 0.05 4.82
CA CYS A 43 -19.83 -0.27 4.68
C CYS A 43 -20.51 -0.57 6.01
N ILE A 44 -19.85 -1.31 6.91
CA ILE A 44 -20.33 -1.58 8.26
C ILE A 44 -20.40 -0.28 9.07
N PHE A 45 -19.30 0.48 9.11
CA PHE A 45 -19.23 1.76 9.83
C PHE A 45 -20.32 2.73 9.39
N ARG A 46 -20.57 2.85 8.08
CA ARG A 46 -21.65 3.69 7.53
C ARG A 46 -23.03 3.21 7.97
N SER A 47 -23.26 1.90 7.95
CA SER A 47 -24.55 1.31 8.32
C SER A 47 -24.85 1.51 9.80
N ASP A 48 -23.84 1.31 10.66
CA ASP A 48 -23.95 1.55 12.10
C ASP A 48 -24.21 3.03 12.39
N LEU A 49 -23.47 3.94 11.75
CA LEU A 49 -23.67 5.37 11.92
C LEU A 49 -25.10 5.78 11.54
N ARG A 50 -25.63 5.23 10.44
CA ARG A 50 -27.01 5.46 10.02
C ARG A 50 -28.01 4.93 11.06
N LEU A 51 -27.77 3.74 11.60
CA LEU A 51 -28.61 3.15 12.65
C LEU A 51 -28.61 4.01 13.92
N MET A 52 -27.43 4.46 14.36
CA MET A 52 -27.27 5.33 15.53
C MET A 52 -27.98 6.67 15.34
N LEU A 53 -27.85 7.29 14.16
CA LEU A 53 -28.56 8.54 13.83
C LEU A 53 -30.08 8.36 13.86
N ASN A 54 -30.60 7.19 13.47
CA ASN A 54 -32.03 6.91 13.48
C ASN A 54 -32.57 6.55 14.88
N GLN A 55 -31.82 5.78 15.67
CA GLN A 55 -32.29 5.25 16.95
C GLN A 55 -31.99 6.18 18.13
N ALA A 56 -30.82 6.84 18.12
CA ALA A 56 -30.34 7.66 19.22
C ALA A 56 -29.66 8.95 18.70
N PRO A 57 -30.37 9.82 17.96
CA PRO A 57 -29.79 11.04 17.37
C PRO A 57 -29.20 12.01 18.40
N ASN A 58 -29.64 11.92 19.66
CA ASN A 58 -29.16 12.77 20.74
C ASN A 58 -27.88 12.25 21.41
N ASP A 59 -27.45 11.01 21.13
CA ASP A 59 -26.16 10.49 21.61
C ASP A 59 -25.01 11.01 20.75
N ARG A 60 -24.82 12.33 20.80
CA ARG A 60 -23.79 13.06 20.03
C ARG A 60 -22.39 12.53 20.31
N LYS A 61 -22.14 12.02 21.52
CA LYS A 61 -20.84 11.49 21.92
C LYS A 61 -20.52 10.21 21.15
N GLN A 62 -21.43 9.23 21.14
CA GLN A 62 -21.20 8.00 20.40
C GLN A 62 -21.18 8.23 18.88
N ILE A 63 -22.08 9.07 18.37
CA ILE A 63 -22.10 9.42 16.93
C ILE A 63 -20.77 10.07 16.51
N SER A 64 -20.26 11.02 17.30
CA SER A 64 -18.97 11.66 17.01
C SER A 64 -17.81 10.65 17.08
N ALA A 65 -17.81 9.76 18.07
CA ALA A 65 -16.80 8.70 18.15
C ALA A 65 -16.83 7.78 16.93
N ARG A 66 -18.02 7.42 16.43
CA ARG A 66 -18.17 6.59 15.22
C ARG A 66 -17.69 7.31 13.96
N ILE A 67 -17.99 8.61 13.82
CA ILE A 67 -17.49 9.44 12.71
C ILE A 67 -15.95 9.53 12.75
N LEU A 68 -15.36 9.72 13.92
CA LEU A 68 -13.90 9.75 14.08
C LEU A 68 -13.27 8.41 13.73
N ALA A 69 -13.85 7.30 14.18
CA ALA A 69 -13.37 5.97 13.82
C ALA A 69 -13.44 5.73 12.31
N LEU A 70 -14.52 6.13 11.64
CA LEU A 70 -14.65 6.05 10.18
C LEU A 70 -13.56 6.88 9.46
N ARG A 71 -13.23 8.07 9.97
CA ARG A 71 -12.13 8.88 9.42
C ARG A 71 -10.78 8.19 9.54
N GLU A 72 -10.49 7.57 10.67
CA GLU A 72 -9.24 6.83 10.85
C GLU A 72 -9.16 5.61 9.91
N THR A 73 -10.28 4.90 9.69
CA THR A 73 -10.33 3.82 8.68
C THR A 73 -10.00 4.32 7.28
N PHE A 74 -10.55 5.47 6.87
CA PHE A 74 -10.21 6.07 5.57
C PHE A 74 -8.74 6.46 5.46
N LYS A 75 -8.17 7.04 6.53
CA LYS A 75 -6.77 7.43 6.58
C LYS A 75 -5.83 6.22 6.48
N GLU A 76 -6.16 5.12 7.16
CA GLU A 76 -5.41 3.88 7.05
C GLU A 76 -5.51 3.28 5.64
N ALA A 77 -6.71 3.28 5.03
CA ALA A 77 -6.90 2.81 3.67
C ALA A 77 -6.09 3.65 2.65
N GLU A 78 -6.03 4.98 2.82
CA GLU A 78 -5.20 5.86 2.00
C GLU A 78 -3.70 5.54 2.16
N LEU A 79 -3.23 5.34 3.39
CA LEU A 79 -1.84 4.96 3.65
C LEU A 79 -1.49 3.61 3.01
N GLN A 80 -2.39 2.63 3.08
CA GLN A 80 -2.22 1.33 2.45
C GLN A 80 -2.18 1.44 0.93
N LEU A 81 -3.04 2.28 0.33
CA LEU A 81 -3.00 2.55 -1.11
C LEU A 81 -1.66 3.16 -1.52
N VAL A 82 -1.14 4.12 -0.77
CA VAL A 82 0.18 4.72 -1.06
C VAL A 82 1.29 3.67 -1.00
N LYS A 83 1.29 2.80 0.02
CA LYS A 83 2.26 1.70 0.12
C LYS A 83 2.15 0.76 -1.07
N LEU A 84 0.94 0.42 -1.49
CA LEU A 84 0.71 -0.45 -2.63
C LEU A 84 1.23 0.14 -3.94
N LEU A 85 1.00 1.45 -4.16
CA LEU A 85 1.53 2.16 -5.32
C LEU A 85 3.06 2.19 -5.32
N GLN A 86 3.69 2.26 -4.15
CA GLN A 86 5.15 2.14 -4.02
C GLN A 86 5.63 0.72 -4.33
N GLU A 87 4.94 -0.31 -3.82
CA GLU A 87 5.26 -1.71 -4.08
C GLU A 87 5.17 -2.05 -5.58
N ILE A 88 4.10 -1.59 -6.27
CA ILE A 88 3.95 -1.74 -7.73
C ILE A 88 5.11 -1.09 -8.47
N ARG A 89 5.57 0.09 -8.04
CA ARG A 89 6.70 0.79 -8.68
C ARG A 89 8.02 0.01 -8.57
N THR A 90 8.15 -0.82 -7.54
CA THR A 90 9.33 -1.66 -7.30
C THR A 90 9.17 -3.11 -7.75
N ALA A 91 7.95 -3.52 -8.13
CA ALA A 91 7.66 -4.87 -8.58
C ALA A 91 8.17 -5.09 -10.01
N THR A 92 8.57 -6.32 -10.32
CA THR A 92 9.10 -6.67 -11.65
C THR A 92 7.96 -7.14 -12.55
N PRO A 93 7.85 -6.59 -13.76
CA PRO A 93 6.80 -6.98 -14.71
C PRO A 93 6.97 -8.45 -15.11
N ALA A 94 5.84 -9.12 -15.34
CA ALA A 94 5.79 -10.55 -15.64
C ALA A 94 6.57 -10.94 -16.93
N ASP A 95 6.80 -9.99 -17.85
CA ASP A 95 7.49 -10.21 -19.12
C ASP A 95 9.03 -10.13 -19.03
N ALA A 96 9.61 -10.02 -17.83
CA ALA A 96 11.06 -9.90 -17.63
C ALA A 96 11.79 -11.24 -17.37
N VAL A 97 11.12 -12.39 -17.59
CA VAL A 97 11.69 -13.74 -17.46
C VAL A 97 11.57 -14.49 -18.78
#